data_AF-A0A2V9A8C6-F1
#
_entry.id   AF-A0A2V9A8C6-F1
#
_cell.length_a   1.000
_cell.length_b   1.000
_cell.length_c   1.000
_cell.angle_alpha   90.00
_cell.angle_beta   90.00
_cell.angle_gamma   90.00
#
_symmetry.space_group_name_H-M   'P 1'
#
loop_
_entity.id
_entity.type
_entity.pdbx_description
1 polymer ?
#
loop_
_entity_poly.entity_id
_entity_poly.type
_entity_poly.pdbx_seq_one_letter_code
_entity_poly.pdbx_strand_id
1 'polypeptide(L)'
;MQCQGRIMKSATRKQIKGTPMNQPLESLEDLILASLNPRAITGLPHPLSKFAANGAVKEGPYADAIIEFIKDWTCEAPETVKHGAAMWFLFDSERAFFVACALAGIDAEKLRSHLRSRRP
;
A
#
# COMPACT_ATOMS: atom_id res chain seq x y z
N MET A 1 52.18 40.78 -6.67
CA MET A 1 50.76 40.99 -7.01
C MET A 1 49.92 40.15 -6.06
N GLN A 2 49.19 40.78 -5.14
CA GLN A 2 48.28 40.15 -4.17
C GLN A 2 46.88 40.08 -4.80
N CYS A 3 46.22 38.92 -4.74
CA CYS A 3 44.79 38.79 -4.98
C CYS A 3 44.13 37.98 -3.87
N GLN A 4 43.03 38.54 -3.38
CA GLN A 4 42.41 38.32 -2.07
C GLN A 4 41.51 37.08 -2.03
N GLY A 5 41.30 36.59 -0.80
CA GLY A 5 40.43 35.46 -0.48
C GLY A 5 38.94 35.73 -0.71
N ARG A 6 38.21 34.65 -1.00
CA ARG A 6 36.76 34.63 -1.18
C ARG A 6 36.09 34.00 0.03
N ILE A 7 35.26 34.81 0.69
CA ILE A 7 34.40 34.42 1.81
C ILE A 7 33.20 33.61 1.26
N MET A 8 32.95 32.42 1.81
CA MET A 8 31.77 31.62 1.52
C MET A 8 30.54 32.25 2.17
N LYS A 9 29.50 32.53 1.38
CA LYS A 9 28.21 33.05 1.87
C LYS A 9 27.40 31.92 2.51
N SER A 10 27.03 32.10 3.77
CA SER A 10 26.20 31.20 4.56
C SER A 10 24.76 31.15 4.03
N ALA A 11 24.22 29.94 3.87
CA ALA A 11 22.85 29.70 3.42
C ALA A 11 21.85 30.03 4.55
N THR A 12 20.86 30.85 4.24
CA THR A 12 19.80 31.29 5.16
C THR A 12 18.74 30.18 5.31
N ARG A 13 18.56 29.67 6.54
CA ARG A 13 17.56 28.66 6.90
C ARG A 13 16.16 29.29 6.85
N LYS A 14 15.34 28.95 5.83
CA LYS A 14 13.91 29.29 5.80
C LYS A 14 13.20 28.60 6.97
N GLN A 15 12.64 29.39 7.89
CA GLN A 15 11.68 28.89 8.87
C GLN A 15 10.37 28.51 8.16
N ILE A 16 9.90 27.29 8.36
CA ILE A 16 8.59 26.82 7.90
C ILE A 16 7.59 27.23 9.00
N LYS A 17 6.76 28.23 8.70
CA LYS A 17 5.61 28.61 9.55
C LYS A 17 4.60 27.46 9.52
N GLY A 18 4.36 26.82 10.66
CA GLY A 18 3.26 25.86 10.83
C GLY A 18 1.91 26.57 10.71
N THR A 19 1.04 26.02 9.88
CA THR A 19 -0.35 26.49 9.71
C THR A 19 -1.20 25.93 10.87
N PRO A 20 -2.00 26.74 11.57
CA PRO A 20 -2.87 26.23 12.63
C PRO A 20 -4.02 25.41 12.04
N MET A 21 -4.19 24.18 12.50
CA MET A 21 -5.31 23.29 12.15
C MET A 21 -6.57 23.71 12.92
N ASN A 22 -7.27 24.73 12.44
CA ASN A 22 -8.63 25.08 12.89
C ASN A 22 -9.61 24.94 11.72
N GLN A 23 -9.72 23.73 11.18
CA GLN A 23 -10.84 23.38 10.30
C GLN A 23 -11.93 22.72 11.16
N PRO A 24 -13.20 23.17 11.08
CA PRO A 24 -14.31 22.48 11.73
C PRO A 24 -14.35 21.03 11.24
N LEU A 25 -14.53 20.08 12.17
CA LEU A 25 -14.70 18.67 11.83
C LEU A 25 -15.97 18.52 10.99
N GLU A 26 -15.85 17.82 9.85
CA GLU A 26 -16.99 17.49 8.99
C GLU A 26 -18.07 16.75 9.80
N SER A 27 -19.34 17.05 9.50
CA SER A 27 -20.45 16.48 10.24
C SER A 27 -20.54 14.96 10.01
N LEU A 28 -21.05 14.23 10.99
CA LEU A 28 -21.23 12.78 10.88
C LEU A 28 -22.12 12.40 9.67
N GLU A 29 -23.08 13.25 9.33
CA GLU A 29 -23.98 13.09 8.20
C GLU A 29 -23.22 13.21 6.87
N ASP A 30 -22.31 14.18 6.75
CA ASP A 30 -21.45 14.34 5.58
C ASP A 30 -20.48 13.16 5.40
N LEU A 31 -19.95 12.61 6.51
CA LEU A 31 -19.08 11.44 6.51
C LEU A 31 -19.82 10.18 6.06
N ILE A 32 -21.08 10.01 6.48
CA ILE A 32 -21.92 8.90 6.05
C ILE A 32 -22.28 9.05 4.56
N LEU A 33 -22.64 10.27 4.12
CA LEU A 33 -22.94 10.54 2.71
C LEU A 33 -21.72 10.30 1.80
N ALA A 34 -20.52 10.69 2.27
CA ALA A 34 -19.26 10.40 1.59
C ALA A 34 -19.01 8.88 1.53
N SER A 35 -19.27 8.14 2.61
CA SER A 35 -19.09 6.68 2.62
C SER A 35 -20.00 5.93 1.63
N LEU A 36 -21.17 6.49 1.33
CA LEU A 36 -22.16 5.93 0.41
C LEU A 36 -21.90 6.30 -1.06
N ASN A 37 -20.95 7.20 -1.32
CA ASN A 37 -20.53 7.56 -2.65
C ASN A 37 -19.47 6.54 -3.15
N PRO A 38 -19.76 5.70 -4.17
CA PRO A 38 -18.79 4.73 -4.68
C PRO A 38 -17.55 5.40 -5.31
N ARG A 39 -17.59 6.72 -5.58
CA ARG A 39 -16.41 7.50 -5.96
C ARG A 39 -15.59 8.01 -4.77
N ALA A 40 -16.06 7.93 -3.53
CA ALA A 40 -15.29 8.31 -2.34
C ALA A 40 -14.33 7.20 -1.85
N ILE A 41 -14.46 5.99 -2.41
CA ILE A 41 -13.46 4.91 -2.23
C ILE A 41 -12.10 5.33 -2.82
N THR A 42 -12.03 6.41 -3.60
CA THR A 42 -10.75 6.98 -4.10
C THR A 42 -9.85 7.58 -3.01
N GLY A 43 -10.20 7.48 -1.72
CA GLY A 43 -9.41 8.01 -0.61
C GLY A 43 -8.54 6.99 0.13
N LEU A 44 -8.89 5.70 0.11
CA LEU A 44 -8.09 4.68 0.79
C LEU A 44 -7.17 3.98 -0.21
N PRO A 45 -5.85 3.94 0.06
CA PRO A 45 -4.93 3.28 -0.84
C PRO A 45 -5.30 1.79 -0.89
N HIS A 46 -5.38 1.22 -2.10
CA HIS A 46 -5.63 -0.20 -2.32
C HIS A 46 -4.82 -1.05 -1.33
N PRO A 47 -5.36 -2.12 -0.72
CA PRO A 47 -4.65 -2.87 0.33
C PRO A 47 -3.25 -3.37 -0.09
N LEU A 48 -3.08 -3.62 -1.38
CA LEU A 48 -1.81 -4.05 -1.99
C LEU A 48 -0.94 -2.91 -2.53
N SER A 49 -1.38 -1.64 -2.44
CA SER A 49 -0.66 -0.45 -2.95
C SER A 49 0.76 -0.33 -2.39
N LYS A 50 0.98 -0.71 -1.13
CA LYS A 50 2.32 -0.72 -0.51
C LYS A 50 3.30 -1.69 -1.18
N PHE A 51 2.78 -2.63 -1.97
CA PHE A 51 3.54 -3.59 -2.77
C PHE A 51 3.54 -3.26 -4.27
N ALA A 52 2.97 -2.13 -4.69
CA ALA A 52 3.01 -1.74 -6.10
C ALA A 52 4.46 -1.51 -6.56
N ALA A 53 4.81 -2.03 -7.74
CA ALA A 53 6.17 -1.89 -8.29
C ALA A 53 6.51 -0.42 -8.66
N ASN A 54 5.49 0.37 -9.00
CA ASN A 54 5.62 1.76 -9.46
C ASN A 54 4.61 2.71 -8.78
N GLY A 55 4.05 2.29 -7.64
CA GLY A 55 3.00 3.03 -6.94
C GLY A 55 1.60 2.91 -7.56
N ALA A 56 1.44 2.17 -8.67
CA ALA A 56 0.14 1.93 -9.30
C ALA A 56 -0.24 0.44 -9.22
N VAL A 57 -1.44 0.16 -8.69
CA VAL A 57 -2.06 -1.16 -8.70
C VAL A 57 -3.14 -1.17 -9.78
N LYS A 58 -3.26 -2.29 -10.51
CA LYS A 58 -4.38 -2.52 -11.41
C LYS A 58 -5.56 -3.03 -10.58
N GLU A 59 -6.53 -2.16 -10.35
CA GLU A 59 -7.83 -2.54 -9.80
C GLU A 59 -8.48 -3.58 -10.73
N GLY A 60 -8.80 -4.76 -10.20
CA GLY A 60 -9.37 -5.83 -11.00
C GLY A 60 -9.25 -7.23 -10.37
N PRO A 61 -9.77 -8.26 -11.08
CA PRO A 61 -10.02 -9.57 -10.49
C PRO A 61 -8.77 -10.27 -9.95
N TYR A 62 -7.59 -9.97 -10.50
CA TYR A 62 -6.33 -10.53 -10.00
C TYR A 62 -5.91 -9.92 -8.67
N ALA A 63 -6.10 -8.61 -8.49
CA ALA A 63 -5.83 -7.94 -7.22
C ALA A 63 -6.83 -8.41 -6.15
N ASP A 64 -8.10 -8.53 -6.52
CA ASP A 64 -9.16 -9.05 -5.65
C ASP A 64 -8.89 -10.48 -5.21
N ALA A 65 -8.50 -11.37 -6.13
CA ALA A 65 -8.16 -12.75 -5.82
C ALA A 65 -6.98 -12.84 -4.85
N ILE A 66 -5.93 -12.03 -5.05
CA ILE A 66 -4.79 -12.00 -4.12
C ILE A 66 -5.25 -11.54 -2.72
N ILE A 67 -6.13 -10.56 -2.63
CA ILE A 67 -6.70 -10.10 -1.35
C ILE A 67 -7.50 -11.22 -0.68
N GLU A 68 -8.32 -11.96 -1.44
CA GLU A 68 -9.10 -13.08 -0.92
C GLU A 68 -8.20 -14.17 -0.33
N PHE A 69 -7.15 -14.58 -1.04
CA PHE A 69 -6.19 -15.54 -0.52
C PHE A 69 -5.48 -15.04 0.75
N ILE A 70 -5.13 -13.76 0.83
CA ILE A 70 -4.53 -13.19 2.05
C ILE A 70 -5.53 -13.24 3.22
N LYS A 71 -6.81 -12.92 2.98
CA LYS A 71 -7.86 -12.99 4.01
C LYS A 71 -8.05 -14.42 4.49
N ASP A 72 -8.23 -15.37 3.58
CA ASP A 72 -8.36 -16.79 3.90
C ASP A 72 -7.15 -17.30 4.69
N TRP A 73 -5.95 -16.85 4.32
CA TRP A 73 -4.74 -17.16 5.05
C TRP A 73 -4.74 -16.62 6.49
N THR A 74 -5.20 -15.38 6.70
CA THR A 74 -5.14 -14.72 8.02
C THR A 74 -6.34 -14.98 8.93
N CYS A 75 -7.50 -15.32 8.38
CA CYS A 75 -8.77 -15.33 9.11
C CYS A 75 -9.36 -16.73 9.33
N GLU A 76 -9.08 -17.69 8.45
CA GLU A 76 -9.63 -19.04 8.58
C GLU A 76 -8.82 -19.90 9.54
N ALA A 77 -9.48 -20.89 10.15
CA ALA A 77 -8.80 -21.87 10.97
C ALA A 77 -7.73 -22.61 10.14
N PRO A 78 -6.55 -22.90 10.73
CA PRO A 78 -5.57 -23.76 10.07
C PRO A 78 -6.21 -25.10 9.70
N GLU A 79 -5.69 -25.73 8.64
CA GLU A 79 -6.13 -27.04 8.13
C GLU A 79 -7.45 -27.07 7.33
N THR A 80 -8.13 -25.93 7.15
CA THR A 80 -9.22 -25.87 6.17
C THR A 80 -8.69 -25.96 4.73
N VAL A 81 -9.49 -26.54 3.83
CA VAL A 81 -9.13 -26.65 2.40
C VAL A 81 -8.84 -25.28 1.78
N LYS A 82 -9.61 -24.25 2.17
CA LYS A 82 -9.39 -22.87 1.74
C LYS A 82 -8.06 -22.29 2.25
N HIS A 83 -7.77 -22.45 3.54
CA HIS A 83 -6.50 -22.03 4.12
C HIS A 83 -5.31 -22.74 3.44
N GLY A 84 -5.45 -24.04 3.15
CA GLY A 84 -4.45 -24.81 2.39
C GLY A 84 -4.24 -24.28 0.97
N ALA A 85 -5.31 -23.97 0.24
CA ALA A 85 -5.23 -23.38 -1.09
C ALA A 85 -4.58 -21.99 -1.07
N ALA A 86 -4.92 -21.15 -0.08
CA ALA A 86 -4.31 -19.85 0.12
C ALA A 86 -2.81 -19.96 0.44
N MET A 87 -2.41 -20.87 1.33
CA MET A 87 -1.02 -21.15 1.64
C MET A 87 -0.24 -21.58 0.40
N TRP A 88 -0.77 -22.54 -0.36
CA TRP A 88 -0.15 -23.00 -1.59
C TRP A 88 0.00 -21.87 -2.61
N PHE A 89 -1.05 -21.08 -2.86
CA PHE A 89 -1.01 -19.98 -3.81
C PHE A 89 0.02 -18.91 -3.38
N LEU A 90 -0.05 -18.46 -2.12
CA LEU A 90 0.78 -17.35 -1.64
C LEU A 90 2.25 -17.73 -1.45
N PHE A 91 2.58 -18.97 -1.07
CA PHE A 91 3.94 -19.34 -0.68
C PHE A 91 4.63 -20.37 -1.58
N ASP A 92 3.89 -21.27 -2.20
CA ASP A 92 4.46 -22.44 -2.90
C ASP A 92 4.32 -22.35 -4.43
N SER A 93 3.23 -21.75 -4.92
CA SER A 93 3.04 -21.55 -6.35
C SER A 93 3.94 -20.43 -6.85
N GLU A 94 4.97 -20.75 -7.63
CA GLU A 94 5.75 -19.71 -8.33
C GLU A 94 4.99 -19.14 -9.51
N ARG A 95 4.51 -19.99 -10.43
CA ARG A 95 3.92 -19.51 -11.68
C ARG A 95 2.60 -18.73 -11.47
N ALA A 96 1.64 -19.27 -10.71
CA ALA A 96 0.33 -18.63 -10.59
C ALA A 96 0.40 -17.32 -9.78
N PHE A 97 1.21 -17.29 -8.72
CA PHE A 97 1.38 -16.12 -7.87
C PHE A 97 2.07 -14.98 -8.62
N PHE A 98 3.23 -15.25 -9.23
CA PHE A 98 3.98 -14.20 -9.93
C PHE A 98 3.22 -13.65 -11.14
N VAL A 99 2.50 -14.50 -11.89
CA VAL A 99 1.64 -14.04 -12.99
C VAL A 99 0.50 -13.18 -12.46
N ALA A 100 -0.21 -13.61 -11.41
CA ALA A 100 -1.29 -12.82 -10.83
C ALA A 100 -0.80 -11.46 -10.31
N CYS A 101 0.35 -11.43 -9.62
CA CYS A 101 0.97 -10.19 -9.16
C CYS A 101 1.37 -9.27 -10.33
N ALA A 102 1.99 -9.80 -11.39
CA ALA A 102 2.33 -9.00 -12.57
C ALA A 102 1.08 -8.42 -13.26
N LEU A 103 0.01 -9.20 -13.35
CA LEU A 103 -1.27 -8.75 -13.89
C LEU A 103 -1.97 -7.73 -12.99
N ALA A 104 -1.74 -7.78 -11.67
CA ALA A 104 -2.24 -6.82 -10.70
C ALA A 104 -1.34 -5.58 -10.53
N GLY A 105 -0.15 -5.52 -11.15
CA GLY A 105 0.80 -4.41 -10.97
C GLY A 105 1.53 -4.44 -9.62
N ILE A 106 1.68 -5.62 -9.02
CA ILE A 106 2.24 -5.84 -7.71
C ILE A 106 3.65 -6.44 -7.83
N ASP A 107 4.57 -5.96 -7.02
CA ASP A 107 5.86 -6.58 -6.79
C ASP A 107 5.65 -7.88 -5.98
N ALA A 108 5.69 -9.00 -6.69
CA ALA A 108 5.48 -10.33 -6.15
C ALA A 108 6.49 -10.68 -5.05
N GLU A 109 7.77 -10.35 -5.26
CA GLU A 109 8.85 -10.66 -4.32
C GLU A 109 8.70 -9.88 -3.01
N LYS A 110 8.38 -8.59 -3.12
CA LYS A 110 8.13 -7.73 -1.97
C LYS A 110 6.93 -8.19 -1.17
N LEU A 111 5.83 -8.55 -1.85
CA LEU A 111 4.62 -9.08 -1.19
C LEU A 111 4.92 -10.40 -0.48
N ARG A 112 5.52 -11.38 -1.17
CA ARG A 112 5.79 -12.71 -0.59
C ARG A 112 6.78 -12.63 0.58
N SER A 113 7.79 -11.79 0.49
CA SER A 113 8.73 -11.55 1.59
C SER A 113 8.04 -10.98 2.82
N HIS A 114 7.09 -10.06 2.64
CA HIS A 114 6.29 -9.52 3.74
C HIS A 114 5.34 -10.54 4.36
N LEU A 115 4.73 -11.41 3.54
CA LEU A 115 3.86 -12.47 4.04
C LEU A 115 4.67 -13.49 4.85
N ARG A 116 5.90 -13.82 4.42
CA ARG A 116 6.79 -14.74 5.15
C ARG A 116 7.25 -14.20 6.49
N SER A 117 7.50 -12.89 6.61
CA SER A 117 7.91 -12.29 7.89
C SER A 117 6.80 -12.21 8.93
N ARG A 118 5.56 -12.47 8.53
CA ARG A 118 4.37 -12.48 9.40
C ARG A 118 3.84 -13.88 9.67
N ARG A 119 4.54 -14.92 9.24
CA ARG A 119 4.15 -16.29 9.54
C ARG A 119 4.18 -16.49 11.07
N PRO A 120 3.11 -17.02 11.68
CA PRO A 120 3.14 -17.38 13.10
C PRO A 120 4.19 -18.46 13.38
#